data_AF-A0A0G1TMA6-F1
#
_entry.id   AF-A0A0G1TMA6-F1
#
_cell.length_a   1.000
_cell.length_b   1.000
_cell.length_c   1.000
_cell.angle_alpha   90.00
_cell.angle_beta   90.00
_cell.angle_gamma   90.00
#
_symmetry.space_group_name_H-M   'P 1'
#
loop_
_entity.id
_entity.type
_entity.pdbx_description
1 polymer ?
#
loop_
_entity_poly.entity_id
_entity_poly.type
_entity_poly.pdbx_seq_one_letter_code
_entity_poly.pdbx_strand_id
1 'polypeptide(L)' 'MKTTFFLLVCFLVLAIPRIWQLGILPLALNRDEAALAYNAVLLAETGKDEWGRSWPLALQSFGDFKLIGYPAVL' A
#
# COMPACT_ATOMS: atom_id res chain seq x y z
N MET A 1 16.72 10.79 -29.16
CA MET A 1 15.32 10.56 -29.58
C MET A 1 14.96 9.08 -29.61
N LYS A 2 15.65 8.23 -30.38
CA LYS A 2 15.35 6.78 -30.44
C LYS A 2 15.49 6.05 -29.09
N THR A 3 16.54 6.34 -28.32
CA THR A 3 16.76 5.76 -26.97
C THR A 3 15.68 6.21 -25.98
N THR A 4 15.31 7.48 -25.98
CA THR A 4 14.24 8.01 -25.12
C THR A 4 12.89 7.35 -25.45
N PHE A 5 12.59 7.18 -26.74
CA PHE A 5 11.39 6.48 -27.19
C PHE A 5 11.40 5.01 -26.75
N PHE A 6 12.53 4.32 -26.90
CA PHE A 6 12.69 2.95 -26.42
C PHE A 6 12.46 2.83 -24.90
N LEU A 7 13.06 3.72 -24.11
CA LEU A 7 12.87 3.76 -22.66
C LEU A 7 11.42 4.05 -22.26
N LEU A 8 10.75 4.95 -22.99
CA LEU A 8 9.33 5.24 -22.78
C LEU A 8 8.47 4.00 -23.04
N VAL A 9 8.74 3.28 -24.12
CA VAL A 9 8.02 2.02 -24.43
C VAL A 9 8.28 0.98 -23.34
N CYS A 10 9.53 0.79 -22.91
CA CYS A 10 9.84 -0.12 -21.80
C CYS A 10 9.11 0.28 -20.52
N PHE A 11 9.07 1.56 -20.18
CA PHE A 11 8.34 2.05 -19.01
C PHE A 11 6.85 1.74 -19.11
N LEU A 12 6.20 2.04 -20.24
CA LEU A 12 4.77 1.78 -20.44
C LEU A 12 4.45 0.28 -20.38
N VAL A 13 5.27 -0.57 -20.98
CA VAL A 13 5.10 -2.03 -20.93
C VAL A 13 5.19 -2.57 -19.49
N LEU A 14 6.00 -1.95 -18.63
CA LEU A 14 6.13 -2.34 -17.23
C LEU A 14 5.06 -1.71 -16.32
N ALA A 15 4.61 -0.49 -16.63
CA ALA A 15 3.67 0.26 -15.81
C ALA A 15 2.21 -0.18 -16.04
N ILE A 16 1.81 -0.42 -17.29
CA ILE A 16 0.42 -0.75 -17.64
C ILE A 16 -0.09 -2.01 -16.90
N PRO A 17 0.65 -3.14 -16.84
CA PRO A 17 0.19 -4.32 -16.12
C PRO A 17 0.02 -4.11 -14.61
N ARG A 18 0.70 -3.12 -14.01
CA ARG A 18 0.59 -2.83 -12.57
C ARG A 18 -0.73 -2.16 -12.20
N ILE A 19 -1.32 -1.42 -13.14
CA ILE A 19 -2.60 -0.73 -12.95
C ILE A 19 -3.79 -1.46 -13.57
N TRP A 20 -3.51 -2.34 -14.53
CA TRP A 20 -4.53 -3.12 -15.20
C TRP A 20 -5.26 -4.04 -14.20
N GLN A 21 -6.58 -3.89 -14.12
CA GLN A 21 -7.45 -4.68 -13.24
C GLN A 21 -7.17 -4.60 -11.74
N LEU A 22 -6.50 -3.57 -11.23
CA LEU A 22 -6.26 -3.38 -9.78
C LEU A 22 -7.53 -3.47 -8.91
N GLY A 23 -8.69 -3.08 -9.44
CA GLY A 23 -9.97 -3.14 -8.70
C GLY A 23 -10.65 -4.51 -8.72
N ILE A 24 -10.14 -5.48 -9.49
CA ILE A 24 -10.72 -6.81 -9.68
C ILE A 24 -9.72 -7.90 -9.27
N LEU A 25 -8.42 -7.63 -9.41
CA LEU A 25 -7.33 -8.53 -9.05
C LEU A 25 -6.30 -7.82 -8.16
N PRO A 26 -5.77 -8.51 -7.13
CA PRO A 26 -6.18 -9.85 -6.67
C PRO A 26 -7.59 -9.86 -6.08
N LEU A 27 -8.25 -11.03 -6.09
CA LEU A 27 -9.63 -11.21 -5.60
C LEU A 27 -9.81 -10.89 -4.11
N ALA A 28 -8.72 -10.82 -3.35
CA ALA A 28 -8.69 -10.50 -1.95
C ALA A 28 -7.44 -9.69 -1.62
N LEU A 29 -7.55 -8.80 -0.63
CA LEU A 29 -6.41 -8.11 -0.06
C LEU A 29 -5.47 -9.12 0.60
N ASN A 30 -4.17 -8.88 0.44
CA ASN A 30 -3.20 -9.54 1.30
C ASN A 30 -3.47 -9.15 2.77
N ARG A 31 -3.09 -10.02 3.71
CA ARG A 31 -3.24 -9.78 5.16
C ARG A 31 -2.62 -8.45 5.59
N ASP A 32 -1.47 -8.10 5.03
CA ASP A 32 -0.81 -6.84 5.34
C ASP A 32 -1.58 -5.62 4.82
N GLU A 33 -2.13 -5.70 3.61
CA GLU A 33 -2.95 -4.65 2.99
C GLU A 33 -4.26 -4.46 3.76
N ALA A 34 -4.92 -5.57 4.13
CA ALA A 34 -6.13 -5.54 4.94
C ALA A 34 -5.89 -4.90 6.31
N ALA A 35 -4.80 -5.26 7.00
CA ALA A 35 -4.44 -4.66 8.27
C ALA A 35 -4.06 -3.18 8.15
N LEU A 36 -3.38 -2.76 7.07
CA LEU A 36 -3.12 -1.34 6.81
C LEU A 36 -4.41 -0.56 6.57
N ALA A 37 -5.30 -1.08 5.72
CA ALA A 37 -6.59 -0.47 5.43
C ALA A 37 -7.45 -0.34 6.69
N TYR A 38 -7.50 -1.38 7.51
CA TYR A 38 -8.25 -1.35 8.77
C TYR A 38 -7.72 -0.28 9.74
N ASN A 39 -6.40 -0.21 9.94
CA ASN A 39 -5.79 0.82 10.77
C ASN A 39 -6.00 2.23 10.20
N ALA A 40 -5.99 2.40 8.88
CA ALA A 40 -6.29 3.69 8.25
C ALA A 40 -7.71 4.17 8.55
N VAL A 41 -8.70 3.26 8.48
CA VAL A 41 -10.09 3.56 8.88
C VAL A 41 -10.17 3.92 10.36
N LEU A 42 -9.56 3.13 11.25
CA LEU A 42 -9.57 3.42 12.69
C LEU A 42 -8.92 4.77 13.02
N LEU A 43 -7.81 5.12 12.38
CA LEU A 43 -7.15 6.40 12.58
C LEU A 43 -8.02 7.56 12.05
N ALA A 44 -8.68 7.39 10.91
CA ALA A 44 -9.56 8.40 10.35
C ALA A 44 -10.80 8.64 11.25
N GLU A 45 -11.37 7.59 11.83
CA GLU A 45 -12.59 7.67 12.62
C GLU A 45 -12.34 7.99 14.10
N THR A 46 -11.31 7.40 14.69
CA THR A 46 -11.07 7.42 16.14
C THR A 46 -9.76 8.09 16.55
N GLY A 47 -8.88 8.36 15.59
CA GLY A 47 -7.52 8.83 15.85
C GLY A 47 -6.61 7.79 16.51
N LYS A 48 -7.01 6.51 16.53
CA LYS A 48 -6.28 5.40 17.16
C LYS A 48 -6.09 4.22 16.22
N ASP A 49 -5.03 3.45 16.41
CA ASP A 49 -4.77 2.19 15.72
C ASP A 49 -5.55 1.01 16.34
N GLU A 50 -5.39 -0.19 15.78
CA GLU A 50 -6.00 -1.45 16.26
C GLU A 50 -5.58 -1.83 17.70
N TRP A 51 -4.51 -1.23 18.22
CA TRP A 51 -3.98 -1.41 19.57
C TRP A 51 -4.34 -0.25 20.51
N GLY A 52 -5.17 0.71 20.06
CA GLY A 52 -5.60 1.86 20.84
C GLY A 52 -4.57 2.99 20.96
N ARG A 53 -3.46 2.93 20.23
CA ARG A 53 -2.41 3.96 20.21
C ARG A 53 -2.84 5.11 19.33
N SER A 54 -2.68 6.34 19.81
CA SER A 54 -3.02 7.53 19.03
C SER A 54 -1.90 7.88 18.06
N TRP A 55 -2.22 7.94 16.76
CA TRP A 55 -1.30 8.32 15.68
C TRP A 55 0.10 7.67 15.77
N PRO A 56 0.20 6.33 15.79
CA PRO A 56 1.49 5.66 15.89
C PRO A 56 2.32 5.88 14.61
N LEU A 57 3.63 6.05 14.79
CA LEU A 57 4.58 6.17 13.67
C LEU A 57 4.81 4.84 12.94
N ALA A 58 4.62 3.72 13.64
CA ALA A 58 4.73 2.38 13.09
C ALA A 58 3.50 1.58 13.50
N LEU A 59 2.78 1.06 12.50
CA LEU A 59 1.61 0.21 12.72
C LEU A 59 2.08 -1.20 13.12
N GLN A 60 1.56 -1.69 14.23
CA GLN A 60 1.75 -3.08 14.64
C GLN A 60 0.69 -3.95 13.96
N SER A 61 1.09 -5.14 13.53
CA SER A 61 0.22 -6.15 12.92
C SER A 61 0.74 -7.53 13.30
N PHE A 62 -0.13 -8.42 13.80
CA PHE A 62 0.26 -9.79 14.20
C PHE A 62 1.43 -9.86 15.20
N GLY A 63 1.58 -8.87 16.07
CA GLY A 63 2.64 -8.84 17.07
C GLY A 63 3.99 -8.28 16.58
N ASP A 64 4.13 -7.96 15.30
CA ASP A 64 5.32 -7.32 14.72
C ASP A 64 4.99 -5.92 14.19
N PHE A 65 5.99 -5.03 14.14
CA PHE A 65 5.83 -3.68 13.60
C PHE A 65 6.13 -3.67 12.11
N LYS A 66 5.19 -3.14 11.32
CA LYS A 66 5.42 -2.91 9.89
C LYS A 66 6.52 -1.87 9.71
N LEU A 67 7.44 -2.15 8.79
CA LEU A 67 8.44 -1.20 8.33
C LEU A 67 7.75 0.11 7.95
N ILE A 68 8.19 1.23 8.52
CA ILE A 68 7.57 2.57 8.33
C ILE A 68 7.41 2.93 6.84
N GLY A 69 8.32 2.44 5.99
CA GLY A 69 8.22 2.65 4.54
C GLY A 69 6.94 2.10 3.91
N TYR A 70 6.32 1.05 4.46
CA TYR A 70 5.06 0.52 3.94
C TYR A 70 3.90 1.49 4.13
N PRO A 71 3.54 1.93 5.36
CA PRO A 71 2.46 2.89 5.56
C PRO A 71 2.78 4.32 5.11
N ALA A 72 4.05 4.69 4.92
CA ALA A 72 4.42 6.04 4.49
C ALA A 72 4.46 6.21 2.96
N VAL A 73 4.63 5.12 2.20
CA VAL A 73 4.83 5.16 0.74
C VAL A 73 3.67 4.52 -0.03
N LEU A 74 2.93 3.58 0.57
CA LEU A 74 1.66 3.07 0.03
C LEU A 74 0.51 4.00 0.39
#